data_AF-A0A258GGU5-F1
#
_entry.id   AF-A0A258GGU5-F1
#
_cell.length_a   1.000
_cell.length_b   1.000
_cell.length_c   1.000
_cell.angle_alpha   90.00
_cell.angle_beta   90.00
_cell.angle_gamma   90.00
#
_symmetry.space_group_name_H-M   'P 1'
#
loop_
_entity.id
_entity.type
_entity.pdbx_description
1 polymer ?
#
loop_
_entity_poly.entity_id
_entity_poly.type
_entity_poly.pdbx_seq_one_letter_code
_entity_poly.pdbx_strand_id
1 'polypeptide(L)'
;MLAYHEVSLDQLGSVLENGLRQGNRGSKGDDKMIVETDEYLDVRCPKHLKAQGVSRAKNIYAYIRSGDEIIDIVDGSRVSIEEFVERSRGGLLEISVDDRRCFVSDLDTYDALKAAIEGRVNRSELERLADSYWSKVKPVTESADYRRPELMITYDLSPIDLTRLS
;
A
#
# COMPACT_ATOMS: atom_id res chain seq x y z
N MET A 1 8.79 2.70 12.78
CA MET A 1 7.36 3.00 12.97
C MET A 1 6.56 1.71 12.93
N LEU A 2 5.33 1.71 13.44
CA LEU A 2 4.43 0.56 13.35
C LEU A 2 3.39 0.75 12.26
N ALA A 3 3.00 -0.35 11.63
CA ALA A 3 1.94 -0.41 10.62
C ALA A 3 1.22 -1.75 10.74
N TYR A 4 0.11 -1.90 10.01
CA TYR A 4 -0.68 -3.14 10.01
C TYR A 4 -0.79 -3.72 8.59
N HIS A 5 -0.72 -5.03 8.46
CA HIS A 5 -0.82 -5.72 7.19
C HIS A 5 -1.74 -6.93 7.31
N GLU A 6 -2.75 -7.01 6.45
CA GLU A 6 -3.63 -8.17 6.34
C GLU A 6 -3.00 -9.21 5.41
N VAL A 7 -2.96 -10.45 5.88
CA VAL A 7 -2.50 -11.63 5.14
C VAL A 7 -3.58 -12.71 5.17
N SER A 8 -3.69 -13.50 4.12
CA SER A 8 -4.60 -14.64 4.13
C SER A 8 -4.13 -15.70 5.15
N LEU A 9 -5.08 -16.40 5.79
CA LEU A 9 -4.76 -17.35 6.87
C LEU A 9 -3.87 -18.51 6.41
N ASP A 10 -3.98 -18.91 5.14
CA ASP A 10 -3.14 -19.95 4.51
C ASP A 10 -1.69 -19.49 4.29
N GLN A 11 -1.44 -18.19 4.13
CA GLN A 11 -0.11 -17.62 3.95
C GLN A 11 0.56 -17.22 5.26
N LEU A 12 -0.23 -17.01 6.32
CA LEU A 12 0.23 -16.47 7.61
C LEU A 12 1.42 -17.25 8.20
N GLY A 13 1.36 -18.59 8.20
CA GLY A 13 2.46 -19.41 8.73
C GLY A 13 3.77 -19.20 7.97
N SER A 14 3.71 -19.22 6.63
CA SER A 14 4.87 -18.98 5.77
C SER A 14 5.43 -17.58 5.93
N VAL A 15 4.56 -16.57 6.06
CA VAL A 15 4.97 -15.18 6.27
C VAL A 15 5.67 -15.01 7.63
N LEU A 16 5.15 -15.60 8.69
CA LEU A 16 5.77 -15.55 10.01
C LEU A 16 7.12 -16.30 10.05
N GLU A 17 7.30 -17.34 9.23
CA GLU A 17 8.56 -18.08 9.15
C GLU A 17 9.60 -17.42 8.24
N ASN A 18 9.19 -16.86 7.11
CA ASN A 18 10.08 -16.42 6.03
C ASN A 18 10.18 -14.91 5.85
N GLY A 19 9.29 -14.16 6.50
CA GLY A 19 9.12 -12.72 6.35
C GLY A 19 8.11 -12.35 5.27
N LEU A 20 7.83 -11.04 5.14
CA LEU A 20 7.06 -10.47 4.03
C LEU A 20 8.01 -10.03 2.92
N ARG A 21 7.73 -10.44 1.69
CA ARG A 21 8.56 -10.11 0.52
C ARG A 21 7.84 -9.13 -0.38
N GLN A 22 8.60 -8.21 -0.95
CA GLN A 22 8.18 -7.43 -2.10
C GLN A 22 7.88 -8.40 -3.25
N GLY A 23 6.61 -8.55 -3.59
CA GLY A 23 6.17 -9.35 -4.72
C GLY A 23 5.68 -8.46 -5.84
N ASN A 24 5.80 -8.92 -7.09
CA ASN A 24 5.08 -8.33 -8.25
C ASN A 24 3.55 -8.44 -8.14
N ARG A 25 3.08 -9.18 -7.12
CA ARG A 25 1.72 -9.59 -6.87
C ARG A 25 1.58 -9.72 -5.36
N GLY A 26 1.10 -8.67 -4.70
CA GLY A 26 0.58 -8.86 -3.34
C GLY A 26 -0.59 -9.85 -3.35
N SER A 27 -1.23 -10.05 -2.20
CA SER A 27 -2.52 -10.74 -2.04
C SER A 27 -3.67 -10.15 -2.90
N LYS A 28 -3.40 -9.17 -3.77
CA LYS A 28 -4.34 -8.41 -4.62
C LYS A 28 -5.03 -9.24 -5.73
N GLY A 29 -4.75 -10.55 -5.81
CA GLY A 29 -5.37 -11.46 -6.78
C GLY A 29 -5.00 -11.13 -8.23
N ASP A 30 -5.46 -11.97 -9.16
CA ASP A 30 -5.28 -11.75 -10.60
C ASP A 30 -6.24 -10.67 -11.16
N ASP A 31 -6.58 -9.63 -10.38
CA ASP A 31 -7.40 -8.51 -10.87
C ASP A 31 -6.61 -7.76 -11.94
N LYS A 32 -6.98 -8.04 -13.20
CA LYS A 32 -6.38 -7.47 -14.40
C LYS A 32 -6.32 -5.93 -14.34
N MET A 33 -7.32 -5.27 -13.76
CA MET A 33 -7.36 -3.80 -13.69
C MET A 33 -6.35 -3.25 -12.68
N ILE A 34 -6.12 -3.95 -11.57
CA ILE A 34 -5.05 -3.59 -10.63
C ILE A 34 -3.69 -3.72 -11.32
N VAL A 35 -3.44 -4.85 -11.98
CA VAL A 35 -2.19 -5.11 -12.70
C VAL A 35 -1.94 -4.04 -13.77
N GLU A 36 -2.93 -3.74 -14.60
CA GLU A 36 -2.82 -2.74 -15.67
C GLU A 36 -2.57 -1.33 -15.10
N THR A 37 -3.20 -0.98 -13.98
CA THR A 37 -2.98 0.31 -13.31
C THR A 37 -1.57 0.41 -12.71
N ASP A 38 -1.11 -0.63 -12.01
CA ASP A 38 0.21 -0.66 -11.40
C ASP A 38 1.32 -0.61 -12.47
N GLU A 39 1.17 -1.35 -13.58
CA GLU A 39 2.09 -1.30 -14.72
C GLU A 39 2.11 0.09 -15.38
N TYR A 40 0.93 0.71 -15.56
CA TYR A 40 0.82 2.04 -16.15
C TYR A 40 1.55 3.08 -15.29
N LEU A 41 1.39 3.00 -13.98
CA LEU A 41 2.05 3.87 -13.01
C LEU A 41 3.57 3.63 -12.97
N ASP A 42 4.02 2.38 -12.92
CA ASP A 42 5.45 2.05 -12.77
C ASP A 42 6.31 2.48 -13.96
N VAL A 43 5.77 2.42 -15.18
CA VAL A 43 6.45 2.96 -16.37
C VAL A 43 6.64 4.48 -16.28
N ARG A 44 5.78 5.16 -15.51
CA ARG A 44 5.76 6.62 -15.34
C ARG A 44 6.28 7.08 -13.98
N CYS A 45 6.78 6.16 -13.15
CA CYS A 45 7.33 6.50 -11.84
C CYS A 45 8.49 7.49 -11.98
N PRO A 46 8.44 8.66 -11.31
CA PRO A 46 9.51 9.65 -11.34
C PRO A 46 10.86 9.04 -10.97
N LYS A 47 11.92 9.42 -11.70
CA LYS A 47 13.27 8.83 -11.54
C LYS A 47 13.78 8.88 -10.08
N HIS A 48 13.46 9.95 -9.35
CA HIS A 48 13.90 10.12 -7.97
C HIS A 48 13.17 9.17 -6.99
N LEU A 49 11.89 8.87 -7.21
CA LEU A 49 11.15 7.88 -6.42
C LEU A 49 11.60 6.46 -6.78
N LYS A 50 11.79 6.19 -8.07
CA LYS A 50 12.31 4.90 -8.55
C LYS A 50 13.70 4.58 -7.99
N ALA A 51 14.57 5.58 -7.87
CA ALA A 51 15.89 5.44 -7.26
C ALA A 51 15.83 5.07 -5.76
N GLN A 52 14.72 5.38 -5.09
CA GLN A 52 14.45 5.02 -3.70
C GLN A 52 13.72 3.67 -3.57
N GLY A 53 13.48 2.97 -4.68
CA GLY A 53 12.80 1.67 -4.70
C GLY A 53 11.27 1.75 -4.73
N VAL A 54 10.68 2.93 -4.90
CA VAL A 54 9.23 3.07 -5.00
C VAL A 54 8.72 2.44 -6.29
N SER A 55 7.76 1.52 -6.14
CA SER A 55 7.06 0.86 -7.23
C SER A 55 5.65 0.51 -6.77
N ARG A 56 4.68 0.65 -7.67
CA ARG A 56 3.34 0.13 -7.46
C ARG A 56 3.32 -1.39 -7.46
N ALA A 57 4.02 -2.00 -8.40
CA ALA A 57 4.01 -3.45 -8.54
C ALA A 57 4.86 -4.17 -7.48
N LYS A 58 5.87 -3.52 -6.87
CA LYS A 58 6.91 -4.19 -6.07
C LYS A 58 7.06 -3.67 -4.64
N ASN A 59 5.99 -3.14 -4.04
CA ASN A 59 6.01 -2.70 -2.64
C ASN A 59 5.13 -3.59 -1.78
N ILE A 60 5.43 -3.64 -0.48
CA ILE A 60 4.50 -4.18 0.51
C ILE A 60 3.56 -3.04 0.90
N TYR A 61 2.27 -3.32 0.92
CA TYR A 61 1.23 -2.34 1.26
C TYR A 61 0.68 -2.60 2.65
N ALA A 62 0.43 -1.53 3.40
CA ALA A 62 -0.01 -1.63 4.78
C ALA A 62 -0.85 -0.42 5.20
N TYR A 63 -1.54 -0.58 6.32
CA TYR A 63 -2.28 0.47 7.01
C TYR A 63 -1.33 1.24 7.94
N ILE A 64 -1.37 2.57 7.87
CA ILE A 64 -0.54 3.44 8.71
C ILE A 64 -1.18 3.53 10.09
N ARG A 65 -0.38 3.30 11.14
CA ARG A 65 -0.79 3.57 12.52
C ARG A 65 -0.77 5.06 12.81
N SER A 66 -1.85 5.59 13.37
CA SER A 66 -1.98 6.97 13.85
C SER A 66 -2.47 6.97 15.29
N GLY A 67 -1.55 6.94 16.26
CA GLY A 67 -1.92 6.79 17.67
C GLY A 67 -2.49 5.39 17.92
N ASP A 68 -3.71 5.30 18.44
CA ASP A 68 -4.41 4.03 18.69
C ASP A 68 -5.45 3.70 17.60
N GLU A 69 -5.34 4.38 16.46
CA GLU A 69 -6.22 4.25 15.31
C GLU A 69 -5.43 3.91 14.04
N ILE A 70 -6.16 3.42 13.05
CA ILE A 70 -5.77 3.45 11.64
C ILE A 70 -6.81 4.26 10.84
N ILE A 71 -6.45 4.60 9.60
CA ILE A 71 -7.43 5.06 8.62
C ILE A 71 -7.77 3.87 7.74
N ASP A 72 -9.04 3.49 7.70
CA ASP A 72 -9.54 2.43 6.83
C ASP A 72 -9.45 2.89 5.38
N ILE A 73 -8.74 2.12 4.55
CA ILE A 73 -8.50 2.44 3.15
C ILE A 73 -9.72 2.20 2.26
N VAL A 74 -10.78 1.56 2.77
CA VAL A 74 -12.03 1.33 2.04
C VAL A 74 -12.80 2.64 1.93
N ASP A 75 -13.02 3.34 3.04
CA ASP A 75 -13.89 4.51 3.10
C ASP A 75 -13.23 5.79 3.66
N GLY A 76 -12.05 5.68 4.25
CA GLY A 76 -11.30 6.78 4.87
C GLY A 76 -11.71 7.08 6.30
N SER A 77 -12.52 6.22 6.92
CA SER A 77 -12.91 6.37 8.33
C SER A 77 -11.73 6.07 9.26
N ARG A 78 -11.74 6.71 10.44
CA ARG A 78 -10.80 6.39 11.52
C ARG A 78 -11.39 5.23 12.31
N VAL A 79 -10.60 4.19 12.51
CA VAL A 79 -11.00 2.95 13.20
C VAL A 79 -9.98 2.66 14.28
N SER A 80 -10.42 2.30 15.47
CA SER A 80 -9.50 1.89 16.53
C SER A 80 -8.77 0.59 16.13
N ILE A 81 -7.54 0.41 16.60
CA ILE A 81 -6.79 -0.83 16.32
C ILE A 81 -7.56 -2.06 16.81
N GLU A 82 -8.22 -1.97 17.96
CA GLU A 82 -9.05 -3.05 18.52
C GLU A 82 -10.21 -3.42 17.56
N GLU A 83 -10.97 -2.43 17.11
CA GLU A 83 -12.07 -2.63 16.16
C GLU A 83 -11.57 -3.18 14.81
N PHE A 84 -10.40 -2.74 14.36
CA PHE A 84 -9.78 -3.24 13.14
C PHE A 84 -9.37 -4.72 13.27
N VAL A 85 -8.77 -5.10 14.39
CA VAL A 85 -8.41 -6.50 14.70
C VAL A 85 -9.66 -7.39 14.73
N GLU A 86 -10.73 -6.95 15.40
CA GLU A 86 -12.00 -7.70 15.48
C GLU A 86 -12.68 -7.92 14.13
N ARG A 87 -12.53 -6.97 13.20
CA ARG A 87 -13.13 -7.03 11.85
C ARG A 87 -12.29 -7.81 10.85
N SER A 88 -10.98 -7.94 11.08
CA SER A 88 -10.08 -8.67 10.20
C SER A 88 -10.55 -10.11 10.05
N ARG A 89 -10.93 -10.48 8.82
CA ARG A 89 -11.30 -11.86 8.48
C ARG A 89 -10.08 -12.73 8.17
N GLY A 90 -8.93 -12.10 7.96
CA GLY A 90 -7.64 -12.74 7.67
C GLY A 90 -6.72 -12.76 8.89
N GLY A 91 -5.49 -13.21 8.68
CA GLY A 91 -4.41 -13.00 9.63
C GLY A 91 -4.01 -11.53 9.62
N LEU A 92 -3.93 -10.91 10.79
CA LEU A 92 -3.46 -9.54 10.92
C LEU A 92 -2.05 -9.51 11.50
N LEU A 93 -1.17 -8.75 10.87
CA LEU A 93 0.19 -8.52 11.33
C LEU A 93 0.35 -7.07 11.76
N GLU A 94 0.86 -6.86 12.97
CA GLU A 94 1.57 -5.64 13.32
C GLU A 94 3.01 -5.75 12.80
N ILE A 95 3.45 -4.76 12.03
CA ILE A 95 4.76 -4.75 11.40
C ILE A 95 5.59 -3.55 11.86
N SER A 96 6.85 -3.81 12.19
CA SER A 96 7.84 -2.78 12.50
C SER A 96 8.60 -2.41 11.23
N VAL A 97 8.57 -1.13 10.85
CA VAL A 97 9.19 -0.66 9.60
C VAL A 97 10.11 0.55 9.80
N ASP A 98 11.12 0.68 8.96
CA ASP A 98 12.01 1.84 8.84
C ASP A 98 11.30 2.93 8.04
N ASP A 99 10.94 4.04 8.70
CA ASP A 99 10.18 5.14 8.11
C ASP A 99 10.94 5.82 6.95
N ARG A 100 12.27 5.74 6.92
CA ARG A 100 13.11 6.28 5.83
C ARG A 100 12.96 5.51 4.53
N ARG A 101 12.38 4.30 4.59
CA ARG A 101 12.15 3.41 3.44
C ARG A 101 10.65 3.19 3.21
N CYS A 102 9.84 4.12 3.69
CA CYS A 102 8.40 4.08 3.58
C CYS A 102 7.85 5.36 2.95
N PHE A 103 6.84 5.18 2.12
CA PHE A 103 6.13 6.25 1.43
C PHE A 103 4.64 6.11 1.67
N VAL A 104 3.89 7.18 1.48
CA VAL A 104 2.44 7.18 1.55
C VAL A 104 1.90 7.57 0.19
N SER A 105 0.91 6.83 -0.29
CA SER A 105 0.15 7.17 -1.48
C SER A 105 -1.31 7.45 -1.17
N ASP A 106 -1.95 8.20 -2.06
CA ASP A 106 -3.37 8.55 -1.97
C ASP A 106 -4.21 7.60 -2.83
N LEU A 107 -4.97 6.71 -2.20
CA LEU A 107 -5.80 5.74 -2.90
C LEU A 107 -6.94 6.38 -3.70
N ASP A 108 -7.40 7.59 -3.34
CA ASP A 108 -8.39 8.30 -4.16
C ASP A 108 -7.83 8.61 -5.56
N THR A 109 -6.55 8.97 -5.65
CA THR A 109 -5.90 9.20 -6.95
C THR A 109 -5.56 7.92 -7.70
N TYR A 110 -5.28 6.84 -6.98
CA TYR A 110 -5.11 5.52 -7.57
C TYR A 110 -6.42 5.04 -8.21
N ASP A 111 -7.53 5.09 -7.47
CA ASP A 111 -8.85 4.65 -7.93
C ASP A 111 -9.34 5.50 -9.11
N ALA A 112 -9.06 6.81 -9.11
CA ALA A 112 -9.36 7.67 -10.25
C ALA A 112 -8.64 7.21 -11.54
N LEU A 113 -7.36 6.83 -11.44
CA LEU A 113 -6.62 6.29 -12.59
C LEU A 113 -7.14 4.91 -12.99
N LYS A 114 -7.41 4.01 -12.04
CA LYS A 114 -7.98 2.68 -12.30
C LYS A 114 -9.30 2.80 -13.08
N ALA A 115 -10.21 3.66 -12.62
CA ALA A 115 -11.49 3.91 -13.28
C ALA A 115 -11.33 4.53 -14.67
N ALA A 116 -10.33 5.40 -14.86
CA ALA A 116 -10.02 6.01 -16.14
C ALA A 116 -9.49 4.98 -17.18
N ILE A 117 -8.64 4.06 -16.75
CA ILE A 117 -8.16 2.93 -17.56
C ILE A 117 -9.34 2.03 -17.95
N GLU A 118 -10.17 1.64 -16.98
CA GLU A 118 -11.36 0.81 -17.21
C GLU A 118 -12.35 1.48 -18.18
N GLY A 119 -12.57 2.79 -18.00
CA GLY A 119 -13.40 3.62 -18.88
C GLY A 119 -12.77 3.94 -20.24
N ARG A 120 -11.53 3.46 -20.51
CA ARG A 120 -10.78 3.69 -21.74
C ARG A 120 -10.71 5.17 -22.14
N VAL A 121 -10.47 6.03 -21.15
CA VAL A 121 -10.31 7.47 -21.43
C VAL A 121 -9.09 7.71 -22.31
N ASN A 122 -9.00 8.91 -22.89
CA ASN A 122 -7.90 9.25 -23.78
C ASN A 122 -6.55 9.26 -23.05
N ARG A 123 -5.47 9.08 -23.83
CA ARG A 123 -4.10 8.99 -23.31
C ARG A 123 -3.67 10.21 -22.50
N SER A 124 -4.02 11.42 -22.94
CA SER A 124 -3.61 12.66 -22.25
C SER A 124 -4.18 12.74 -20.84
N GLU A 125 -5.41 12.27 -20.64
CA GLU A 125 -6.04 12.21 -19.32
C GLU A 125 -5.39 11.17 -18.42
N LEU A 126 -5.04 9.98 -18.96
CA LEU A 126 -4.30 8.97 -18.21
C LEU A 126 -2.92 9.46 -17.76
N GLU A 127 -2.21 10.19 -18.63
CA GLU A 127 -0.91 10.78 -18.28
C GLU A 127 -1.06 11.83 -17.17
N ARG A 128 -2.06 12.71 -17.26
CA ARG A 128 -2.38 13.69 -16.22
C ARG A 128 -2.72 13.05 -14.87
N LEU A 129 -3.48 11.96 -14.88
CA LEU A 129 -3.86 11.23 -13.66
C LEU A 129 -2.65 10.50 -13.04
N ALA A 130 -1.78 9.90 -13.85
CA ALA A 130 -0.55 9.27 -13.37
C ALA A 130 0.41 10.30 -12.74
N ASP A 131 0.57 11.47 -13.37
CA ASP A 131 1.37 12.57 -12.81
C ASP A 131 0.76 13.07 -11.49
N SER A 132 -0.57 13.20 -11.44
CA SER A 132 -1.28 13.56 -10.21
C SER A 132 -1.06 12.54 -9.10
N TYR A 133 -1.12 11.23 -9.39
CA TYR A 133 -0.84 10.18 -8.41
C TYR A 133 0.58 10.30 -7.86
N TRP A 134 1.58 10.34 -8.74
CA TRP A 134 2.99 10.38 -8.32
C TRP A 134 3.36 11.67 -7.58
N SER A 135 2.72 12.80 -7.91
CA SER A 135 2.92 14.06 -7.17
C SER A 135 2.45 14.02 -5.71
N LYS A 136 1.56 13.06 -5.38
CA LYS A 136 1.07 12.81 -4.03
C LYS A 136 1.85 11.69 -3.32
N VAL A 137 2.70 10.94 -4.00
CA VAL A 137 3.54 9.96 -3.28
C VAL A 137 4.65 10.71 -2.54
N LYS A 138 4.68 10.57 -1.22
CA LYS A 138 5.63 11.28 -0.34
C LYS A 138 6.25 10.35 0.68
N PRO A 139 7.46 10.62 1.19
CA PRO A 139 7.99 9.93 2.37
C PRO A 139 7.00 9.97 3.53
N VAL A 140 6.87 8.88 4.29
CA VAL A 140 5.89 8.79 5.40
C VAL A 140 6.18 9.76 6.55
N THR A 141 7.43 10.24 6.65
CA THR A 141 7.84 11.26 7.61
C THR A 141 7.33 12.66 7.26
N GLU A 142 6.84 12.87 6.03
CA GLU A 142 6.24 14.13 5.61
C GLU A 142 4.74 14.11 5.88
N SER A 143 4.17 15.27 6.23
CA SER A 143 2.73 15.39 6.45
C SER A 143 1.96 15.13 5.15
N ALA A 144 1.14 14.09 5.16
CA ALA A 144 0.18 13.79 4.12
C ALA A 144 -1.22 13.74 4.74
N ASP A 145 -2.10 14.65 4.32
CA ASP A 145 -3.50 14.68 4.74
C ASP A 145 -4.35 14.03 3.64
N TYR A 146 -4.26 12.70 3.55
CA TYR A 146 -5.04 11.90 2.62
C TYR A 146 -6.23 11.31 3.33
N ARG A 147 -7.38 11.31 2.65
CA ARG A 147 -8.59 10.65 3.13
C ARG A 147 -8.38 9.14 3.23
N ARG A 148 -7.70 8.53 2.26
CA ARG A 148 -7.40 7.09 2.21
C ARG A 148 -5.89 6.88 1.95
N PRO A 149 -5.04 7.04 2.97
CA PRO A 149 -3.61 6.85 2.84
C PRO A 149 -3.26 5.35 2.80
N GLU A 150 -2.41 4.94 1.87
CA GLU A 150 -1.84 3.59 1.81
C GLU A 150 -0.32 3.67 2.03
N LEU A 151 0.20 2.91 3.00
CA LEU A 151 1.64 2.79 3.24
C LEU A 151 2.28 1.94 2.14
N MET A 152 3.41 2.42 1.62
CA MET A 152 4.25 1.74 0.65
C MET A 152 5.61 1.44 1.29
N ILE A 153 5.91 0.17 1.52
CA ILE A 153 7.18 -0.29 2.10
C ILE A 153 8.05 -0.81 0.95
N THR A 154 9.22 -0.19 0.76
CA THR A 154 10.09 -0.44 -0.41
C THR A 154 11.17 -1.48 -0.14
N TYR A 155 10.95 -2.39 0.81
CA TYR A 155 11.90 -3.41 1.21
C TYR A 155 11.22 -4.62 1.82
N ASP A 156 11.88 -5.78 1.77
CA ASP A 156 11.43 -6.99 2.43
C ASP A 156 11.50 -6.87 3.96
N LEU A 157 10.50 -7.42 4.65
CA LEU A 157 10.48 -7.52 6.10
C LEU A 157 10.89 -8.93 6.53
N SER A 158 11.71 -9.00 7.56
CA SER A 158 12.14 -10.26 8.16
C SER A 158 11.12 -10.74 9.21
N PRO A 159 11.13 -12.03 9.59
CA PRO A 159 10.23 -12.55 10.62
C PRO A 159 10.21 -11.76 11.94
N ILE A 160 11.35 -11.22 12.36
CA ILE A 160 11.46 -10.44 13.62
C ILE A 160 10.73 -9.10 13.54
N ASP A 161 10.45 -8.61 12.32
CA ASP A 161 9.70 -7.37 12.10
C ASP A 161 8.18 -7.59 12.19
N LEU A 162 7.73 -8.83 12.36
CA LEU A 162 6.32 -9.23 12.26
C LEU A 162 5.80 -9.74 13.61
N THR A 163 4.67 -9.20 14.05
CA THR A 163 3.92 -9.70 15.20
C THR A 163 2.50 -10.02 14.77
N ARG A 164 2.06 -11.27 14.98
CA ARG A 164 0.67 -11.65 14.72
C ARG A 164 -0.25 -11.04 15.78
N LEU A 165 -1.30 -10.38 15.32
CA LEU A 165 -2.43 -9.97 16.14
C LEU A 165 -3.54 -11.00 15.96
N SER A 166 -3.79 -11.77 17.03
CA SER A 166 -4.81 -12.83 17.23
C SER A 166 -5.29 -13.58 15.98
#